data_AF-A0A0N4YIS2-F1
#
_entry.id   AF-A0A0N4YIS2-F1
#
_cell.length_a   1.000
_cell.length_b   1.000
_cell.length_c   1.000
_cell.angle_alpha   90.00
_cell.angle_beta   90.00
_cell.angle_gamma   90.00
#
_symmetry.space_group_name_H-M   'P 1'
#
loop_
_entity.id
_entity.type
_entity.pdbx_description
1 polymer ?
#
loop_
_entity_poly.entity_id
_entity_poly.type
_entity_poly.pdbx_seq_one_letter_code
_entity_poly.pdbx_strand_id
1 'polypeptide(L)'
;MVFQVKITDLLTTRHLPFDELDPNDVRVEYIFKRFQLGEYTGSYCCTSLGKRANNNVFTDYGDSFGVGDVITAQMDFENGSISFWKNSEFMGVAFENIAVPEGEAVYPHICVKNCRVSVNFGTFPGGEEEWLKQPNWVFVNALPRSQTERAPVPPESKSDCTVLMMVGLPSVGKTTWVRRYIREHPSEHWTLISADTILASMKVNGVSRNSSHIGRWDMVLGLVGKARNRLLSLAARRRRNYILDFTNCDPDTRKRRLALFEGFFRQCVTIVPSDEVMQQRHAKHLRQNRGEGTAAVPIETFLELKGS
;
A
#
# COMPACT_ATOMS: atom_id res chain seq x y z
N MET A 1 20.73 -4.62 -13.72
CA MET A 1 20.65 -3.91 -12.43
C MET A 1 20.27 -4.89 -11.33
N VAL A 2 20.86 -4.81 -10.13
CA VAL A 2 20.54 -5.69 -9.00
C VAL A 2 20.41 -4.96 -7.66
N PHE A 3 19.64 -5.54 -6.74
CA PHE A 3 19.70 -5.28 -5.31
C PHE A 3 19.48 -6.58 -4.52
N GLN A 4 19.87 -6.59 -3.25
CA GLN A 4 19.83 -7.79 -2.42
C GLN A 4 19.10 -7.57 -1.11
N VAL A 5 18.45 -8.62 -0.63
CA VAL A 5 17.70 -8.62 0.62
C VAL A 5 18.09 -9.86 1.42
N LYS A 6 18.61 -9.67 2.64
CA LYS A 6 18.87 -10.73 3.60
C LYS A 6 17.77 -10.75 4.64
N ILE A 7 17.16 -11.90 4.89
CA ILE A 7 16.19 -12.05 5.99
C ILE A 7 16.98 -12.27 7.28
N THR A 8 16.79 -11.38 8.26
CA THR A 8 17.57 -11.42 9.50
C THR A 8 16.77 -11.96 10.68
N ASP A 9 15.44 -11.82 10.67
CA ASP A 9 14.59 -12.28 11.79
C ASP A 9 13.11 -12.42 11.38
N LEU A 10 12.40 -13.33 12.03
CA LEU A 10 10.95 -13.48 11.96
C LEU A 10 10.32 -13.01 13.28
N LEU A 11 9.55 -11.93 13.21
CA LEU A 11 8.92 -11.33 14.38
C LEU A 11 7.70 -12.13 14.82
N THR A 12 7.53 -12.26 16.14
CA THR A 12 6.42 -13.02 16.72
C THR A 12 5.07 -12.36 16.46
N THR A 13 4.07 -13.17 16.12
CA THR A 13 2.68 -12.74 15.87
C THR A 13 1.73 -13.03 17.02
N ARG A 14 2.24 -13.38 18.21
CA ARG A 14 1.42 -13.72 19.40
C ARG A 14 0.44 -12.63 19.85
N HIS A 15 0.67 -11.39 19.41
CA HIS A 15 -0.19 -10.25 19.72
C HIS A 15 -1.39 -10.12 18.75
N LEU A 16 -1.44 -10.94 17.69
CA LEU A 16 -2.55 -10.94 16.74
C LEU A 16 -3.78 -11.63 17.36
N PRO A 17 -4.99 -11.13 17.08
CA PRO A 17 -6.21 -11.63 17.70
C PRO A 17 -6.78 -12.89 17.02
N PHE A 18 -6.07 -13.44 16.03
CA PHE A 18 -6.43 -14.64 15.28
C PHE A 18 -5.19 -15.24 14.61
N ASP A 19 -5.28 -16.50 14.22
CA ASP A 19 -4.23 -17.19 13.48
C ASP A 19 -4.15 -16.69 12.04
N GLU A 20 -2.94 -16.38 11.59
CA GLU A 20 -2.63 -16.01 10.20
C GLU A 20 -2.00 -17.23 9.51
N LEU A 21 -2.50 -17.58 8.33
CA LEU A 21 -1.97 -18.71 7.54
C LEU A 21 -0.49 -18.53 7.22
N ASP A 22 -0.12 -17.32 6.77
CA ASP A 22 1.25 -16.93 6.44
C ASP A 22 1.63 -15.73 7.33
N PRO A 23 2.03 -15.94 8.60
CA PRO A 23 2.25 -14.85 9.56
C PRO A 23 3.45 -13.99 9.21
N ASN A 24 4.41 -14.54 8.46
CA ASN A 24 5.62 -13.90 8.03
C ASN A 24 5.74 -13.99 6.49
N ASP A 25 6.06 -12.88 5.84
CA ASP A 25 6.34 -12.88 4.40
C ASP A 25 7.33 -11.75 4.06
N VAL A 26 8.26 -12.02 3.15
CA VAL A 26 9.12 -11.03 2.52
C VAL A 26 8.89 -11.08 1.02
N ARG A 27 8.58 -9.92 0.43
CA ARG A 27 8.42 -9.75 -1.00
C ARG A 27 9.54 -8.89 -1.54
N VAL A 28 10.27 -9.42 -2.51
CA VAL A 28 11.35 -8.74 -3.21
C VAL A 28 10.87 -8.42 -4.62
N GLU A 29 10.84 -7.15 -4.98
CA GLU A 29 10.05 -6.69 -6.13
C GLU A 29 10.76 -5.60 -6.95
N TYR A 30 10.37 -5.50 -8.22
CA TYR A 30 10.53 -4.30 -9.04
C TYR A 30 9.16 -3.74 -9.41
N ILE A 31 9.00 -2.43 -9.27
CA ILE A 31 7.74 -1.73 -9.59
C ILE A 31 8.01 -0.56 -10.53
N PHE A 32 7.09 -0.28 -11.45
CA PHE A 32 7.23 0.84 -12.40
C PHE A 32 6.51 2.10 -11.95
N LYS A 33 5.46 1.92 -11.15
CA LYS A 33 4.71 3.03 -10.55
C LYS A 33 4.89 3.03 -9.06
N ARG A 34 5.11 4.22 -8.50
CA ARG A 34 5.29 4.39 -7.07
C ARG A 34 4.04 3.98 -6.30
N PHE A 35 4.27 3.39 -5.12
CA PHE A 35 3.25 3.02 -4.15
C PHE A 35 2.30 1.90 -4.61
N GLN A 36 2.71 1.08 -5.57
CA GLN A 36 1.96 -0.07 -6.06
C GLN A 36 2.79 -1.35 -5.82
N LEU A 37 2.32 -2.21 -4.91
CA LEU A 37 2.93 -3.51 -4.55
C LEU A 37 2.69 -4.56 -5.65
N GLY A 38 3.22 -5.79 -5.49
CA GLY A 38 3.02 -7.00 -6.35
C GLY A 38 1.59 -7.37 -6.78
N GLU A 39 0.61 -6.59 -6.36
CA GLU A 39 -0.82 -6.73 -6.57
C GLU A 39 -1.37 -5.79 -7.65
N TYR A 40 -0.52 -4.99 -8.29
CA TYR A 40 -0.91 -4.06 -9.34
C TYR A 40 -0.13 -4.31 -10.63
N THR A 41 -0.68 -3.84 -11.74
CA THR A 41 -0.02 -3.87 -13.05
C THR A 41 1.32 -3.11 -12.99
N GLY A 42 2.37 -3.68 -13.57
CA GLY A 42 3.72 -3.08 -13.52
C GLY A 42 4.47 -3.32 -12.21
N SER A 43 4.02 -4.28 -11.38
CA SER A 43 4.77 -4.78 -10.23
C SER A 43 5.12 -6.26 -10.41
N TYR A 44 6.35 -6.63 -10.10
CA TYR A 44 6.90 -7.97 -10.31
C TYR A 44 7.62 -8.42 -9.05
N CYS A 45 7.13 -9.51 -8.45
CA CYS A 45 7.49 -9.90 -7.09
C CYS A 45 7.92 -11.36 -7.02
N CYS A 46 8.91 -11.67 -6.17
CA CYS A 46 9.14 -12.99 -5.60
C CYS A 46 8.90 -12.94 -4.08
N THR A 47 8.14 -13.89 -3.55
CA THR A 47 7.78 -13.98 -2.12
C THR A 47 8.55 -15.08 -1.41
N SER A 48 8.75 -14.93 -0.10
CA SER A 48 9.40 -15.93 0.75
C SER A 48 8.70 -17.29 0.80
N LEU A 49 7.46 -17.33 0.29
CA LEU A 49 6.64 -18.54 0.16
C LEU A 49 6.93 -19.34 -1.13
N GLY A 50 7.98 -18.98 -1.89
CA GLY A 50 8.35 -19.70 -3.13
C GLY A 50 7.49 -19.32 -4.35
N LYS A 51 6.76 -18.20 -4.26
CA LYS A 51 5.85 -17.76 -5.31
C LYS A 51 6.36 -16.51 -6.01
N ARG A 52 6.02 -16.38 -7.29
CA ARG A 52 6.10 -15.10 -8.01
C ARG A 52 4.72 -14.48 -8.13
N ALA A 53 4.66 -13.16 -8.12
CA ALA A 53 3.41 -12.41 -8.27
C ALA A 53 3.52 -11.24 -9.25
N ASN A 54 2.51 -11.10 -10.09
CA ASN A 54 2.29 -9.94 -10.96
C ASN A 54 0.79 -9.69 -11.08
N ASN A 55 0.38 -8.42 -10.99
CA ASN A 55 -1.01 -8.01 -11.18
C ASN A 55 -2.01 -8.82 -10.31
N ASN A 56 -1.66 -9.06 -9.04
CA ASN A 56 -2.47 -9.80 -8.07
C ASN A 56 -2.64 -11.31 -8.37
N VAL A 57 -1.85 -11.86 -9.29
CA VAL A 57 -1.81 -13.29 -9.59
C VAL A 57 -0.55 -13.90 -9.00
N PHE A 58 -0.70 -14.92 -8.16
CA PHE A 58 0.38 -15.63 -7.50
C PHE A 58 0.54 -17.01 -8.12
N THR A 59 1.77 -17.36 -8.52
CA THR A 59 2.10 -18.65 -9.14
C THR A 59 3.38 -19.21 -8.51
N ASP A 60 3.49 -20.53 -8.45
CA ASP A 60 4.70 -21.19 -7.98
C ASP A 60 5.86 -20.87 -8.92
N TYR A 61 7.06 -20.65 -8.36
CA TYR A 61 8.23 -20.21 -9.12
C TYR A 61 9.51 -20.92 -8.68
N GLY A 62 9.75 -21.02 -7.38
CA GLY A 62 10.95 -21.66 -6.85
C GLY A 62 10.81 -21.97 -5.38
N ASP A 63 11.94 -22.25 -4.74
CA ASP A 63 11.94 -22.61 -3.33
C ASP A 63 11.54 -21.45 -2.42
N SER A 64 10.93 -21.80 -1.28
CA SER A 64 10.76 -20.87 -0.18
C SER A 64 12.11 -20.45 0.41
N PHE A 65 12.14 -19.29 1.04
CA PHE A 65 13.35 -18.74 1.65
C PHE A 65 13.05 -18.10 3.00
N GLY A 66 14.03 -18.12 3.90
CA GLY A 66 13.86 -17.79 5.31
C GLY A 66 15.05 -17.07 5.92
N VAL A 67 15.11 -17.06 7.25
CA VAL A 67 16.17 -16.39 8.01
C VAL A 67 17.55 -16.90 7.58
N GLY A 68 18.46 -15.97 7.29
CA GLY A 68 19.81 -16.26 6.82
C GLY A 68 19.95 -16.20 5.30
N ASP A 69 18.89 -16.48 4.54
CA ASP A 69 18.92 -16.44 3.08
C ASP A 69 19.10 -15.02 2.55
N VAL A 70 19.87 -14.91 1.47
CA VAL A 70 20.06 -13.69 0.68
C VAL A 70 19.39 -13.85 -0.66
N ILE A 71 18.39 -13.01 -0.93
CA ILE A 71 17.73 -12.95 -2.23
C ILE A 71 18.32 -11.81 -3.05
N THR A 72 18.89 -12.14 -4.21
CA THR A 72 19.30 -11.14 -5.20
C THR A 72 18.23 -11.01 -6.26
N ALA A 73 17.68 -9.82 -6.44
CA ALA A 73 16.74 -9.53 -7.51
C ALA A 73 17.45 -8.82 -8.66
N GLN A 74 17.35 -9.38 -9.86
CA GLN A 74 17.98 -8.85 -11.06
C GLN A 74 16.92 -8.35 -12.04
N MET A 75 17.08 -7.11 -12.50
CA MET A 75 16.38 -6.54 -13.66
C MET A 75 17.37 -6.47 -14.82
N ASP A 76 17.09 -7.23 -15.87
CA ASP A 76 17.80 -7.20 -17.14
C ASP A 76 17.00 -6.35 -18.15
N PHE A 77 17.50 -5.15 -18.42
CA PHE A 77 16.87 -4.21 -19.34
C PHE A 77 17.13 -4.56 -20.82
N GLU A 78 18.18 -5.32 -21.12
CA GLU A 78 18.54 -5.70 -22.49
C GLU A 78 17.61 -6.81 -22.98
N ASN A 79 17.42 -7.84 -22.15
CA ASN A 79 16.52 -8.96 -22.46
C ASN A 79 15.07 -8.72 -21.99
N GLY A 80 14.80 -7.64 -21.27
CA GLY A 80 13.48 -7.35 -20.72
C GLY A 80 13.01 -8.47 -19.78
N SER A 81 13.83 -8.83 -18.79
CA SER A 81 13.52 -9.92 -17.87
C SER A 81 13.84 -9.60 -16.42
N ILE A 82 13.13 -10.26 -15.51
CA ILE A 82 13.38 -10.21 -14.07
C ILE A 82 13.64 -11.63 -13.58
N SER A 83 14.71 -11.79 -12.82
CA SER A 83 15.12 -13.08 -12.26
C SER A 83 15.62 -12.92 -10.83
N PHE A 84 15.65 -14.03 -10.11
CA PHE A 84 16.04 -14.07 -8.70
C PHE A 84 17.10 -15.13 -8.46
N TRP A 85 17.96 -14.84 -7.48
CA TRP A 85 18.91 -15.80 -6.93
C TRP A 85 18.66 -15.97 -5.45
N LYS A 86 18.68 -17.21 -4.98
CA LYS A 86 18.70 -17.54 -3.55
C LYS A 86 20.11 -17.94 -3.19
N ASN A 87 20.77 -17.12 -2.38
CA ASN A 87 22.18 -17.26 -2.06
C ASN A 87 23.01 -17.30 -3.36
N SER A 88 23.67 -18.43 -3.64
CA SER A 88 24.45 -18.68 -4.86
C SER A 88 23.67 -19.36 -6.00
N GLU A 89 22.41 -19.72 -5.78
CA GLU A 89 21.63 -20.53 -6.71
C GLU A 89 20.68 -19.67 -7.56
N PHE A 90 20.69 -19.90 -8.87
CA PHE A 90 19.79 -19.23 -9.80
C PHE A 90 18.41 -19.87 -9.77
N MET A 91 17.37 -19.10 -9.46
CA MET A 91 16.00 -19.60 -9.37
C MET A 91 15.28 -19.63 -10.74
N GLY A 92 15.99 -19.34 -11.84
CA GLY A 92 15.41 -19.23 -13.17
C GLY A 92 14.86 -17.82 -13.47
N VAL A 93 14.33 -17.62 -14.68
CA VAL A 93 13.70 -16.34 -15.05
C VAL A 93 12.28 -16.29 -14.50
N ALA A 94 11.99 -15.29 -13.67
CA ALA A 94 10.67 -15.13 -13.06
C ALA A 94 9.69 -14.42 -13.99
N PHE A 95 10.16 -13.46 -14.78
CA PHE A 95 9.32 -12.73 -15.71
C PHE A 95 10.09 -12.37 -16.97
N GLU A 96 9.42 -12.50 -18.11
CA GLU A 96 9.94 -12.22 -19.45
C GLU A 96 9.07 -11.17 -20.14
N ASN A 97 9.56 -10.61 -21.25
CA ASN A 97 8.85 -9.60 -22.04
C ASN A 97 8.47 -8.36 -21.23
N ILE A 98 9.33 -7.98 -20.30
CA ILE A 98 9.16 -6.82 -19.44
C ILE A 98 9.50 -5.55 -20.22
N ALA A 99 8.47 -4.77 -20.52
CA ALA A 99 8.60 -3.44 -21.10
C ALA A 99 8.32 -2.38 -20.04
N VAL A 100 9.33 -1.55 -19.75
CA VAL A 100 9.14 -0.36 -18.91
C VAL A 100 8.42 0.69 -19.77
N PRO A 101 7.25 1.20 -19.33
CA PRO A 101 6.55 2.24 -20.08
C PRO A 101 7.40 3.49 -20.25
N GLU A 102 7.23 4.18 -21.38
CA GLU A 102 7.95 5.43 -21.65
C GLU A 102 7.67 6.46 -20.54
N GLY A 103 8.73 7.07 -20.03
CA GLY A 103 8.67 8.06 -18.96
C GLY A 103 8.46 7.50 -17.55
N GLU A 104 8.36 6.18 -17.37
CA GLU A 104 8.34 5.54 -16.05
C GLU A 104 9.74 5.07 -15.64
N ALA A 105 9.99 5.04 -14.32
CA ALA A 105 11.23 4.51 -13.76
C ALA A 105 11.01 3.18 -13.06
N VAL A 106 12.08 2.41 -12.90
CA VAL A 106 12.05 1.13 -12.18
C VAL A 106 12.51 1.35 -10.74
N TYR A 107 11.71 0.90 -9.77
CA TYR A 107 12.00 1.03 -8.36
C TYR A 107 12.26 -0.34 -7.74
N PRO A 108 13.45 -0.57 -7.14
CA PRO A 108 13.65 -1.65 -6.18
C PRO A 108 12.66 -1.50 -5.03
N HIS A 109 11.91 -2.55 -4.74
CA HIS A 109 10.86 -2.51 -3.73
C HIS A 109 10.90 -3.76 -2.84
N ILE A 110 10.64 -3.56 -1.55
CA ILE A 110 10.63 -4.63 -0.54
C ILE A 110 9.40 -4.44 0.34
N CYS A 111 8.55 -5.47 0.39
CA CYS A 111 7.46 -5.54 1.35
C CYS A 111 7.82 -6.55 2.44
N VAL A 112 7.61 -6.17 3.70
CA VAL A 112 7.86 -7.04 4.85
C VAL A 112 6.59 -7.19 5.68
N LYS A 113 6.23 -8.43 5.97
CA LYS A 113 5.16 -8.80 6.91
C LYS A 113 5.82 -9.52 8.08
N ASN A 114 5.91 -8.84 9.22
CA ASN A 114 6.48 -9.37 10.47
C ASN A 114 7.90 -9.95 10.31
N CYS A 115 8.74 -9.37 9.45
CA CYS A 115 10.12 -9.81 9.25
C CYS A 115 11.08 -8.63 9.44
N ARG A 116 12.31 -8.90 9.86
CA ARG A 116 13.43 -7.96 9.68
C ARG A 116 14.26 -8.39 8.49
N VAL A 117 14.73 -7.39 7.75
CA VAL A 117 15.60 -7.59 6.60
C VAL A 117 16.78 -6.62 6.66
N SER A 118 17.91 -7.03 6.11
CA SER A 118 19.01 -6.16 5.72
C SER A 118 19.00 -6.02 4.20
N VAL A 119 19.30 -4.83 3.69
CA VAL A 119 19.19 -4.53 2.26
C VAL A 119 20.52 -4.00 1.76
N ASN A 120 21.00 -4.57 0.66
CA ASN A 120 22.21 -4.15 0.00
C ASN A 120 21.90 -3.60 -1.40
N PHE A 121 22.12 -2.30 -1.56
CA PHE A 121 22.02 -1.58 -2.84
C PHE A 121 23.39 -1.34 -3.49
N GLY A 122 24.45 -2.00 -3.02
CA GLY A 122 25.83 -1.87 -3.52
C GLY A 122 26.79 -1.17 -2.53
N THR A 123 26.34 -0.85 -1.32
CA THR A 123 27.18 -0.25 -0.26
C THR A 123 27.68 -1.26 0.77
N PHE A 124 27.24 -2.53 0.69
CA PHE A 124 27.71 -3.66 1.49
C PHE A 124 27.95 -3.31 2.98
N PRO A 125 26.88 -3.15 3.79
CA PRO A 125 26.95 -2.55 5.13
C PRO A 125 27.64 -3.42 6.23
N GLY A 126 28.77 -4.07 5.91
CA GLY A 126 29.44 -5.09 6.73
C GLY A 126 29.05 -6.51 6.32
N GLY A 127 29.96 -7.47 6.50
CA GLY A 127 29.75 -8.87 6.12
C GLY A 127 29.79 -9.10 4.60
N GLU A 128 30.77 -8.54 3.89
CA GLU A 128 30.86 -8.63 2.42
C GLU A 128 30.82 -10.06 1.87
N GLU A 129 31.34 -11.03 2.61
CA GLU A 129 31.32 -12.45 2.25
C GLU A 129 29.90 -13.04 2.23
N GLU A 130 28.96 -12.42 2.94
CA GLU A 130 27.56 -12.85 2.97
C GLU A 130 26.78 -12.39 1.73
N TRP A 131 27.29 -11.40 0.99
CA TRP A 131 26.60 -10.80 -0.15
C TRP A 131 27.20 -11.31 -1.45
N LEU A 132 26.40 -12.03 -2.24
CA LEU A 132 26.85 -12.52 -3.54
C LEU A 132 27.25 -11.35 -4.45
N LYS A 133 28.36 -11.52 -5.16
CA LYS A 133 28.84 -10.57 -6.19
C LYS A 133 29.08 -11.36 -7.47
N GLN A 134 28.61 -10.85 -8.61
CA GLN A 134 28.97 -11.36 -9.93
C GLN A 134 29.54 -10.22 -10.78
N PRO A 135 30.51 -10.48 -11.69
CA PRO A 135 31.13 -9.43 -12.50
C PRO A 135 30.16 -8.62 -13.37
N ASN A 136 29.07 -9.23 -13.82
CA ASN A 136 28.04 -8.62 -14.67
C ASN A 136 26.95 -7.88 -13.87
N TRP A 137 27.02 -7.87 -12.54
CA TRP A 137 26.01 -7.22 -11.71
C TRP A 137 26.33 -5.76 -11.45
N VAL A 138 25.43 -4.89 -11.92
CA VAL A 138 25.42 -3.47 -11.59
C VAL A 138 24.41 -3.23 -10.48
N PHE A 139 24.91 -2.90 -9.29
CA PHE A 139 24.06 -2.54 -8.15
C PHE A 139 23.42 -1.16 -8.34
N VAL A 140 22.23 -0.97 -7.75
CA VAL A 140 21.44 0.27 -7.87
C VAL A 140 22.25 1.52 -7.54
N ASN A 141 23.07 1.51 -6.47
CA ASN A 141 23.87 2.68 -6.08
C ASN A 141 25.05 2.96 -7.03
N ALA A 142 25.43 2.01 -7.89
CA ALA A 142 26.47 2.20 -8.89
C ALA A 142 25.93 2.78 -10.20
N LEU A 143 24.61 2.94 -10.35
CA LEU A 143 24.01 3.51 -11.56
C LEU A 143 24.37 5.00 -11.71
N PRO A 144 24.71 5.45 -12.94
CA PRO A 144 25.02 6.84 -13.19
C PRO A 144 23.78 7.73 -13.06
N ARG A 145 24.00 9.02 -12.77
CA ARG A 145 22.93 10.02 -12.69
C ARG A 145 22.14 10.21 -13.98
N SER A 146 22.73 9.90 -15.13
CA SER A 146 22.04 9.91 -16.43
C SER A 146 20.99 8.82 -16.57
N GLN A 147 21.03 7.77 -15.73
CA GLN A 147 20.11 6.64 -15.75
C GLN A 147 19.22 6.59 -14.48
N THR A 148 19.27 7.62 -13.65
CA THR A 148 18.49 7.68 -12.40
C THR A 148 17.73 8.99 -12.33
N GLU A 149 16.49 8.92 -11.88
CA GLU A 149 15.67 10.09 -11.62
C GLU A 149 15.50 10.31 -10.11
N ARG A 150 15.47 11.58 -9.70
CA ARG A 150 15.22 11.91 -8.31
C ARG A 150 13.75 11.73 -8.00
N ALA A 151 13.46 11.13 -6.85
CA ALA A 151 12.10 11.11 -6.34
C ALA A 151 11.52 12.52 -6.13
N PRO A 152 10.25 12.79 -6.51
CA PRO A 152 9.48 13.93 -6.05
C PRO A 152 9.81 14.32 -4.63
N VAL A 153 10.36 15.52 -4.53
CA VAL A 153 10.75 16.12 -3.27
C VAL A 153 9.45 16.55 -2.59
N PRO A 154 9.27 16.25 -1.29
CA PRO A 154 8.13 16.80 -0.57
C PRO A 154 8.16 18.34 -0.62
N PRO A 155 7.01 19.02 -0.47
CA PRO A 155 6.97 20.48 -0.34
C PRO A 155 7.94 20.99 0.73
N GLU A 156 8.38 22.24 0.60
CA GLU A 156 9.39 22.85 1.48
C GLU A 156 8.90 22.99 2.92
N SER A 157 7.62 23.28 3.10
CA SER A 157 7.02 23.46 4.42
C SER A 157 5.70 22.69 4.56
N LYS A 158 5.19 22.61 5.78
CA LYS A 158 3.83 22.10 6.00
C LYS A 158 2.76 23.06 5.48
N SER A 159 3.03 24.37 5.46
CA SER A 159 2.08 25.38 4.95
C SER A 159 1.80 25.24 3.47
N ASP A 160 2.71 24.62 2.71
CA ASP A 160 2.53 24.30 1.29
C ASP A 160 1.76 22.98 1.07
N CYS A 161 1.36 22.30 2.15
CA CYS A 161 0.62 21.05 2.09
C CYS A 161 -0.85 21.26 2.43
N THR A 162 -1.74 20.62 1.69
CA THR A 162 -3.18 20.67 1.92
C THR A 162 -3.70 19.33 2.46
N VAL A 163 -4.61 19.40 3.42
CA VAL A 163 -5.48 18.28 3.82
C VAL A 163 -6.93 18.60 3.50
N LEU A 164 -7.55 17.75 2.70
CA LEU A 164 -8.99 17.77 2.40
C LEU A 164 -9.68 16.73 3.27
N MET A 165 -10.62 17.15 4.11
CA MET A 165 -11.45 16.27 4.90
C MET A 165 -12.83 16.14 4.27
N MET A 166 -13.19 14.95 3.82
CA MET A 166 -14.53 14.71 3.29
C MET A 166 -15.54 14.63 4.44
N VAL A 167 -16.65 15.35 4.35
CA VAL A 167 -17.70 15.37 5.37
C VAL A 167 -19.05 15.02 4.74
N GLY A 168 -19.75 14.06 5.31
CA GLY A 168 -21.09 13.70 4.85
C GLY A 168 -21.47 12.25 5.15
N LEU A 169 -22.76 11.98 5.10
CA LEU A 169 -23.34 10.67 5.40
C LEU A 169 -22.84 9.59 4.42
N PRO A 170 -22.95 8.31 4.76
CA PRO A 170 -22.74 7.23 3.79
C PRO A 170 -23.56 7.45 2.51
N SER A 171 -23.07 6.95 1.37
CA SER A 171 -23.78 6.98 0.08
C SER A 171 -24.09 8.35 -0.55
N VAL A 172 -23.66 9.47 0.04
CA VAL A 172 -23.88 10.82 -0.52
C VAL A 172 -22.99 11.17 -1.73
N GLY A 173 -21.96 10.37 -2.02
CA GLY A 173 -21.08 10.55 -3.19
C GLY A 173 -19.67 11.09 -2.89
N LYS A 174 -19.24 11.10 -1.62
CA LYS A 174 -17.89 11.55 -1.22
C LYS A 174 -16.78 10.85 -2.01
N THR A 175 -16.75 9.53 -2.00
CA THR A 175 -15.72 8.74 -2.71
C THR A 175 -15.74 8.96 -4.22
N THR A 176 -16.91 9.20 -4.81
CA THR A 176 -17.04 9.59 -6.23
C THR A 176 -16.37 10.93 -6.50
N TRP A 177 -16.64 11.93 -5.65
CA TRP A 177 -15.99 13.24 -5.72
C TRP A 177 -14.47 13.12 -5.56
N VAL A 178 -14.00 12.36 -4.57
CA VAL A 178 -12.56 12.15 -4.31
C VAL A 178 -11.85 11.54 -5.51
N ARG A 179 -12.42 10.47 -6.09
CA ARG A 179 -11.83 9.81 -7.27
C ARG A 179 -11.77 10.75 -8.48
N ARG A 180 -12.78 11.59 -8.66
CA ARG A 180 -12.79 12.60 -9.72
C ARG A 180 -11.72 13.66 -9.47
N TYR A 181 -11.67 14.21 -8.26
CA TYR A 181 -10.70 15.23 -7.87
C TYR A 181 -9.26 14.78 -8.06
N ILE A 182 -8.89 13.57 -7.60
CA ILE A 182 -7.52 13.04 -7.81
C ILE A 182 -7.18 12.91 -9.30
N ARG A 183 -8.14 12.54 -10.15
CA ARG A 183 -7.94 12.41 -11.60
C ARG A 183 -7.76 13.77 -12.28
N GLU A 184 -8.49 14.77 -11.83
CA GLU A 184 -8.45 16.14 -12.37
C GLU A 184 -7.21 16.92 -11.88
N HIS A 185 -6.55 16.46 -10.81
CA HIS A 185 -5.39 17.11 -10.17
C HIS A 185 -4.15 16.18 -10.07
N PRO A 186 -3.62 15.64 -11.18
CA PRO A 186 -2.54 14.63 -11.14
C PRO A 186 -1.19 15.18 -10.66
N SER A 187 -0.91 16.47 -10.87
CA SER A 187 0.34 17.13 -10.47
C SER A 187 0.43 17.44 -8.97
N GLU A 188 -0.70 17.42 -8.26
CA GLU A 188 -0.77 17.76 -6.84
C GLU A 188 -0.44 16.56 -5.91
N HIS A 189 -0.23 15.37 -6.48
CA HIS A 189 0.24 14.16 -5.78
C HIS A 189 -0.51 13.84 -4.47
N TRP A 190 -1.84 13.80 -4.54
CA TRP A 190 -2.71 13.52 -3.41
C TRP A 190 -2.54 12.09 -2.87
N THR A 191 -2.39 11.99 -1.54
CA THR A 191 -2.43 10.71 -0.82
C THR A 191 -3.82 10.51 -0.20
N LEU A 192 -4.57 9.52 -0.70
CA LEU A 192 -5.87 9.16 -0.16
C LEU A 192 -5.71 8.27 1.08
N ILE A 193 -6.37 8.65 2.18
CA ILE A 193 -6.52 7.82 3.38
C ILE A 193 -8.02 7.57 3.58
N SER A 194 -8.44 6.32 3.41
CA SER A 194 -9.83 5.90 3.60
C SER A 194 -9.89 4.51 4.24
N ALA A 195 -11.05 4.14 4.78
CA ALA A 195 -11.25 2.77 5.27
C ALA A 195 -11.09 1.75 4.14
N ASP A 196 -11.63 2.08 2.95
CA ASP A 196 -11.60 1.20 1.78
C ASP A 196 -10.18 0.96 1.26
N THR A 197 -9.34 2.00 1.21
CA THR A 197 -7.94 1.87 0.76
C THR A 197 -7.11 1.02 1.71
N ILE A 198 -7.29 1.22 3.03
CA ILE A 198 -6.65 0.40 4.05
C ILE A 198 -7.12 -1.05 3.92
N LEU A 199 -8.43 -1.28 3.82
CA LEU A 199 -8.99 -2.62 3.72
C LEU A 199 -8.54 -3.33 2.44
N ALA A 200 -8.52 -2.64 1.30
CA ALA A 200 -8.03 -3.18 0.03
C ALA A 200 -6.55 -3.58 0.09
N SER A 201 -5.75 -2.97 0.97
CA SER A 201 -4.35 -3.34 1.21
C SER A 201 -4.18 -4.53 2.18
N MET A 202 -5.21 -4.87 2.96
CA MET A 202 -5.18 -5.98 3.91
C MET A 202 -5.51 -7.31 3.22
N LYS A 203 -4.74 -7.69 2.20
CA LYS A 203 -4.90 -8.95 1.48
C LYS A 203 -3.96 -10.03 1.97
N VAL A 204 -4.32 -11.28 1.70
CA VAL A 204 -3.47 -12.46 1.91
C VAL A 204 -3.30 -13.12 0.55
N ASN A 205 -2.07 -13.15 0.02
CA ASN A 205 -1.77 -13.71 -1.31
C ASN A 205 -2.70 -13.19 -2.42
N GLY A 206 -2.96 -11.88 -2.42
CA GLY A 206 -3.84 -11.21 -3.39
C GLY A 206 -5.34 -11.36 -3.13
N VAL A 207 -5.75 -12.16 -2.15
CA VAL A 207 -7.16 -12.39 -1.80
C VAL A 207 -7.62 -11.42 -0.72
N SER A 208 -8.82 -10.85 -0.90
CA SER A 208 -9.44 -9.95 0.07
C SER A 208 -9.76 -10.68 1.38
N ARG A 209 -9.59 -10.00 2.51
CA ARG A 209 -9.97 -10.54 3.82
C ARG A 209 -11.46 -10.80 3.97
N ASN A 210 -12.32 -10.13 3.20
CA ASN A 210 -13.76 -10.41 3.18
C ASN A 210 -14.03 -11.88 2.81
N SER A 211 -13.27 -12.40 1.84
CA SER A 211 -13.44 -13.75 1.32
C SER A 211 -12.66 -14.81 2.10
N SER A 212 -11.63 -14.42 2.86
CA SER A 212 -10.73 -15.36 3.55
C SER A 212 -11.00 -15.52 5.05
N HIS A 213 -11.68 -14.56 5.70
CA HIS A 213 -12.02 -14.66 7.13
C HIS A 213 -13.50 -15.03 7.34
N ILE A 214 -13.73 -16.29 7.74
CA ILE A 214 -15.04 -16.76 8.17
C ILE A 214 -15.25 -16.32 9.63
N GLY A 215 -16.22 -15.42 9.88
CA GLY A 215 -16.84 -15.23 11.20
C GLY A 215 -16.28 -14.13 12.14
N ARG A 216 -15.27 -13.34 11.75
CA ARG A 216 -14.66 -12.29 12.62
C ARG A 216 -14.37 -10.96 11.90
N TRP A 217 -15.31 -10.53 11.07
CA TRP A 217 -15.19 -9.30 10.28
C TRP A 217 -15.08 -8.03 11.13
N ASP A 218 -15.74 -8.02 12.29
CA ASP A 218 -15.65 -6.98 13.32
C ASP A 218 -14.20 -6.69 13.74
N MET A 219 -13.38 -7.74 13.87
CA MET A 219 -11.97 -7.59 14.24
C MET A 219 -11.12 -6.99 13.12
N VAL A 220 -11.40 -7.37 11.88
CA VAL A 220 -10.75 -6.78 10.71
C VAL A 220 -11.09 -5.29 10.63
N LEU A 221 -12.35 -4.91 10.83
CA LEU A 221 -12.76 -3.51 10.90
C LEU A 221 -12.09 -2.77 12.07
N GLY A 222 -11.91 -3.44 13.21
CA GLY A 222 -11.12 -2.91 14.34
C GLY A 222 -9.67 -2.64 13.97
N LEU A 223 -9.03 -3.55 13.23
CA LEU A 223 -7.66 -3.37 12.71
C LEU A 223 -7.59 -2.23 11.70
N VAL A 224 -8.57 -2.09 10.79
CA VAL A 224 -8.69 -0.95 9.87
C VAL A 224 -8.76 0.36 10.65
N GLY A 225 -9.56 0.40 11.73
CA GLY A 225 -9.66 1.56 12.62
C GLY A 225 -8.32 1.93 13.29
N LYS A 226 -7.58 0.93 13.79
CA LYS A 226 -6.24 1.12 14.38
C LYS A 226 -5.22 1.59 13.33
N ALA A 227 -5.17 0.94 12.18
CA ALA A 227 -4.29 1.29 11.06
C ALA A 227 -4.57 2.72 10.58
N ARG A 228 -5.84 3.09 10.43
CA ARG A 228 -6.27 4.45 10.10
C ARG A 228 -5.69 5.47 11.07
N ASN A 229 -5.87 5.27 12.38
CA ASN A 229 -5.39 6.22 13.37
C ASN A 229 -3.86 6.36 13.31
N ARG A 230 -3.13 5.25 13.12
CA ARG A 230 -1.68 5.28 12.93
C ARG A 230 -1.26 6.01 11.67
N LEU A 231 -1.95 5.77 10.55
CA LEU A 231 -1.69 6.45 9.27
C LEU A 231 -1.93 7.96 9.37
N LEU A 232 -2.99 8.40 10.06
CA LEU A 232 -3.23 9.83 10.30
C LEU A 232 -2.08 10.48 11.09
N SER A 233 -1.60 9.84 12.16
CA SER A 233 -0.45 10.34 12.93
C SER A 233 0.84 10.39 12.11
N LEU A 234 1.05 9.43 11.20
CA LEU A 234 2.21 9.43 10.30
C LEU A 234 2.09 10.50 9.21
N ALA A 235 0.90 10.64 8.62
CA ALA A 235 0.59 11.62 7.58
C ALA A 235 0.85 13.05 8.07
N ALA A 236 0.37 13.37 9.28
CA ALA A 236 0.60 14.65 9.95
C ALA A 236 2.09 15.06 10.11
N ARG A 237 3.01 14.10 10.04
CA ARG A 237 4.46 14.33 10.16
C ARG A 237 5.18 14.42 8.82
N ARG A 238 4.50 14.18 7.70
CA ARG A 238 5.08 14.16 6.35
C ARG A 238 4.49 15.32 5.54
N ARG A 239 5.35 16.07 4.86
CA ARG A 239 4.93 17.16 3.97
C ARG A 239 4.42 16.56 2.65
N ARG A 240 3.09 16.39 2.53
CA ARG A 240 2.36 15.90 1.35
C ARG A 240 0.92 16.39 1.38
N ASN A 241 0.24 16.35 0.23
CA ASN A 241 -1.19 16.59 0.15
C ASN A 241 -1.99 15.33 0.53
N TYR A 242 -3.05 15.47 1.33
CA TYR A 242 -3.83 14.36 1.87
C TYR A 242 -5.33 14.55 1.64
N ILE A 243 -6.02 13.47 1.27
CA ILE A 243 -7.50 13.42 1.30
C ILE A 243 -7.92 12.40 2.36
N LEU A 244 -8.74 12.84 3.31
CA LEU A 244 -9.32 12.01 4.37
C LEU A 244 -10.76 11.66 4.01
N ASP A 245 -10.96 10.55 3.29
CA ASP A 245 -12.28 10.08 2.86
C ASP A 245 -12.90 9.16 3.92
N PHE A 246 -13.54 9.80 4.91
CA PHE A 246 -14.36 9.15 5.93
C PHE A 246 -15.72 9.84 5.99
N THR A 247 -16.65 9.32 6.79
CA THR A 247 -17.96 9.97 7.02
C THR A 247 -17.84 11.30 7.78
N ASN A 248 -16.93 11.39 8.77
CA ASN A 248 -16.58 12.61 9.52
C ASN A 248 -17.80 13.43 10.01
N CYS A 249 -18.93 12.77 10.33
CA CYS A 249 -20.18 13.44 10.73
C CYS A 249 -20.10 14.12 12.11
N ASP A 250 -19.32 13.55 13.03
CA ASP A 250 -19.14 14.06 14.39
C ASP A 250 -18.17 15.28 14.45
N PRO A 251 -18.61 16.45 14.94
CA PRO A 251 -17.80 17.67 15.02
C PRO A 251 -16.50 17.52 15.81
N ASP A 252 -16.55 16.86 16.97
CA ASP A 252 -15.38 16.69 17.82
C ASP A 252 -14.32 15.80 17.18
N THR A 253 -14.76 14.74 16.50
CA THR A 253 -13.87 13.88 15.69
C THR A 253 -13.25 14.65 14.54
N ARG A 254 -13.97 15.54 13.86
CA ARG A 254 -13.36 16.42 12.83
C ARG A 254 -12.28 17.29 13.43
N LYS A 255 -12.59 17.99 14.52
CA LYS A 255 -11.66 18.88 15.22
C LYS A 255 -10.39 18.15 15.65
N ARG A 256 -10.53 16.99 16.31
CA ARG A 256 -9.38 16.16 16.75
C ARG A 256 -8.53 15.69 15.57
N ARG A 257 -9.14 15.27 14.46
CA ARG A 257 -8.40 14.81 13.27
C ARG A 257 -7.66 15.94 12.57
N LEU A 258 -8.30 17.09 12.36
CA LEU A 258 -7.67 18.26 11.73
C LEU A 258 -6.60 18.89 12.62
N ALA A 259 -6.69 18.77 13.95
CA ALA A 259 -5.66 19.23 14.87
C ALA A 259 -4.32 18.50 14.66
N LEU A 260 -4.33 17.24 14.22
CA LEU A 260 -3.09 16.52 13.88
C LEU A 260 -2.32 17.19 12.74
N PHE A 261 -3.02 17.83 11.80
CA PHE A 261 -2.43 18.49 10.63
C PHE A 261 -2.12 19.97 10.90
N GLU A 262 -1.64 20.29 12.09
CA GLU A 262 -1.12 21.61 12.40
C GLU A 262 -0.01 22.01 11.42
N GLY A 263 -0.11 23.25 10.94
CA GLY A 263 0.77 23.81 9.91
C GLY A 263 0.33 23.54 8.46
N PHE A 264 -0.65 22.67 8.22
CA PHE A 264 -1.20 22.42 6.88
C PHE A 264 -2.33 23.40 6.56
N PHE A 265 -2.57 23.65 5.27
CA PHE A 265 -3.83 24.19 4.80
C PHE A 265 -4.94 23.13 4.97
N ARG A 266 -5.99 23.47 5.70
CA ARG A 266 -7.02 22.52 6.16
C ARG A 266 -8.38 22.91 5.60
N GLN A 267 -8.97 22.05 4.77
CA GLN A 267 -10.28 22.30 4.16
C GLN A 267 -11.23 21.12 4.39
N CYS A 268 -12.48 21.42 4.72
CA CYS A 268 -13.55 20.44 4.74
C CYS A 268 -14.34 20.51 3.43
N VAL A 269 -14.56 19.36 2.79
CA VAL A 269 -15.39 19.24 1.59
C VAL A 269 -16.66 18.50 1.98
N THR A 270 -17.78 19.22 1.98
CA THR A 270 -19.08 18.68 2.39
C THR A 270 -19.93 18.36 1.16
N ILE A 271 -20.43 17.13 1.08
CA ILE A 271 -21.33 16.70 -0.01
C ILE A 271 -22.73 16.51 0.57
N VAL A 272 -23.68 17.32 0.10
CA VAL A 272 -25.08 17.33 0.54
C VAL A 272 -26.00 17.22 -0.68
N PRO A 273 -26.38 16.00 -1.11
CA PRO A 273 -27.44 15.82 -2.10
C PRO A 273 -28.81 16.11 -1.47
N SER A 274 -29.87 16.18 -2.29
CA SER A 274 -31.24 16.18 -1.78
C SER A 274 -31.54 14.87 -1.03
N ASP A 275 -32.49 14.94 -0.09
CA ASP A 275 -32.89 13.79 0.73
C ASP A 275 -33.39 12.62 -0.13
N GLU A 276 -34.16 12.91 -1.18
CA GLU A 276 -34.64 11.92 -2.14
C GLU A 276 -33.47 11.15 -2.78
N VAL A 277 -32.45 11.87 -3.26
CA VAL A 277 -31.27 11.27 -3.89
C VAL A 277 -30.47 10.47 -2.86
N MET A 278 -30.35 10.96 -1.63
CA MET A 278 -29.67 10.25 -0.55
C MET A 278 -30.37 8.91 -0.23
N GLN A 279 -31.69 8.95 -0.03
CA GLN A 279 -32.49 7.76 0.27
C GLN A 279 -32.44 6.74 -0.87
N GLN A 280 -32.58 7.19 -2.12
CA GLN A 280 -32.45 6.33 -3.30
C GLN A 280 -31.07 5.65 -3.37
N ARG A 281 -29.99 6.41 -3.17
CA ARG A 281 -28.61 5.87 -3.20
C ARG A 281 -28.36 4.90 -2.04
N HIS A 282 -28.86 5.20 -0.85
CA HIS A 282 -28.72 4.33 0.31
C HIS A 282 -29.49 3.02 0.12
N ALA A 283 -30.73 3.08 -0.36
CA ALA A 283 -31.52 1.90 -0.70
C ALA A 283 -30.85 1.03 -1.77
N LYS A 284 -30.26 1.64 -2.81
CA LYS A 284 -29.50 0.92 -3.84
C LYS A 284 -28.27 0.22 -3.23
N HIS A 285 -27.52 0.91 -2.37
CA HIS A 285 -26.35 0.35 -1.71
C HIS A 285 -26.71 -0.85 -0.82
N LEU A 286 -27.77 -0.74 -0.01
CA LEU A 286 -28.28 -1.84 0.82
C LEU A 286 -28.67 -3.05 -0.03
N ARG A 287 -29.34 -2.84 -1.18
CA ARG A 287 -29.73 -3.94 -2.08
C ARG A 287 -28.52 -4.67 -2.67
N GLN A 288 -27.46 -3.94 -2.99
CA GLN A 288 -26.24 -4.50 -3.60
C GLN A 288 -25.39 -5.28 -2.59
N ASN A 289 -25.41 -4.92 -1.31
CA ASN A 289 -24.53 -5.51 -0.28
C ASN A 289 -25.23 -6.50 0.66
N ARG A 290 -26.46 -6.92 0.36
CA ARG A 290 -27.29 -7.83 1.19
C ARG A 290 -26.70 -9.23 1.45
N GLY A 291 -25.57 -9.59 0.82
CA GLY A 291 -24.90 -10.89 0.98
C GLY A 291 -23.53 -10.85 1.67
N GLU A 292 -22.98 -9.68 2.00
CA GLU A 292 -21.58 -9.56 2.46
C GLU A 292 -21.39 -9.64 3.98
N GLY A 293 -22.40 -10.10 4.74
CA GLY A 293 -22.29 -10.30 6.20
C GLY A 293 -22.06 -9.02 7.03
N THR A 294 -22.02 -7.85 6.39
CA THR A 294 -21.92 -6.56 7.06
C THR A 294 -23.31 -5.97 7.23
N ALA A 295 -23.81 -5.93 8.47
CA ALA A 295 -24.93 -5.06 8.79
C ALA A 295 -24.50 -3.61 8.52
N ALA A 296 -25.04 -3.01 7.47
CA ALA A 296 -24.82 -1.60 7.19
C ALA A 296 -25.33 -0.79 8.39
N VAL A 297 -24.49 0.09 8.94
CA VAL A 297 -24.89 0.97 10.05
C VAL A 297 -26.05 1.85 9.56
N PRO A 298 -27.20 1.88 10.29
CA PRO A 298 -28.35 2.68 9.90
C PRO A 298 -27.98 4.15 9.69
N ILE A 299 -28.63 4.81 8.73
CA ILE A 299 -28.33 6.21 8.41
C ILE A 299 -28.69 7.13 9.57
N GLU A 300 -29.68 6.73 10.37
CA GLU A 300 -30.18 7.38 11.58
C GLU A 300 -29.06 7.56 12.60
N THR A 301 -28.21 6.54 12.80
CA THR A 301 -27.04 6.60 13.70
C THR A 301 -26.07 7.72 13.29
N PHE A 302 -25.96 8.02 11.99
CA PHE A 302 -25.09 9.10 11.52
C PHE A 302 -25.77 10.47 11.53
N LEU A 303 -27.11 10.51 11.53
CA LEU A 303 -27.89 11.74 11.66
C LEU A 303 -27.84 12.25 13.11
N GLU A 304 -27.92 11.35 14.09
CA GLU A 304 -27.76 11.68 15.51
C GLU A 304 -26.40 12.35 15.78
N LEU A 305 -25.32 11.82 15.20
CA LEU A 305 -23.96 12.38 15.31
C LEU A 305 -23.77 13.77 14.67
N LYS A 306 -24.73 14.24 13.86
CA LYS A 306 -24.70 15.61 13.32
C LYS A 306 -25.38 16.63 14.24
N GLY A 307 -26.29 16.17 15.10
CA GLY A 307 -27.11 17.02 15.98
C GLY A 307 -26.48 17.30 17.35
N SER A 308 -25.40 16.60 17.68
CA SER A 308 -24.54 16.80 18.87
C SER A 308 -23.37 17.73 18.56
#